data_AF-A0A258C647-F1
#
_entry.id   AF-A0A258C647-F1
#
_cell.length_a   1.000
_cell.length_b   1.000
_cell.length_c   1.000
_cell.angle_alpha   90.00
_cell.angle_beta   90.00
_cell.angle_gamma   90.00
#
_symmetry.space_group_name_H-M   'P 1'
#
loop_
_entity.id
_entity.type
_entity.pdbx_description
1 polymer ?
#
loop_
_entity_poly.entity_id
_entity_poly.type
_entity_poly.pdbx_seq_one_letter_code
_entity_poly.pdbx_strand_id
1 'polypeptide(L)' 'MYVCLCQGVTDGQIREAIYEGCCSYRDVRETTGVASQCGKCACVAK' A
#
# COMPACT_ATOMS: atom_id res chain seq x y z
N MET A 1 6.56 9.45 -3.58
CA MET A 1 7.61 8.51 -3.15
C MET A 1 7.14 7.08 -3.39
N TYR A 2 8.02 6.19 -3.86
CA TYR A 2 7.71 4.75 -3.87
C TYR A 2 7.78 4.19 -2.46
N VAL A 3 6.68 3.59 -2.02
CA VAL A 3 6.57 2.90 -0.72
C VAL A 3 6.89 1.42 -0.89
N CYS A 4 6.42 0.78 -1.98
CA CYS A 4 6.72 -0.61 -2.30
C CYS A 4 7.42 -0.74 -3.65
N LEU A 5 8.70 -1.10 -3.65
CA LEU A 5 9.45 -1.34 -4.88
C LEU A 5 9.05 -2.66 -5.57
N CYS A 6 8.68 -3.66 -4.78
CA CYS A 6 8.27 -4.97 -5.27
C CYS A 6 7.01 -4.95 -6.15
N GLN A 7 6.11 -4.01 -5.88
CA GLN A 7 4.81 -3.90 -6.52
C GLN A 7 4.61 -2.53 -7.19
N GLY A 8 5.63 -1.66 -7.16
CA GLY A 8 5.55 -0.33 -7.73
C GLY A 8 4.53 0.60 -7.06
N VAL A 9 4.24 0.40 -5.77
CA VAL A 9 3.23 1.21 -5.04
C VAL A 9 3.85 2.51 -4.54
N THR A 10 3.18 3.62 -4.79
CA THR A 10 3.53 4.95 -4.31
C THR A 10 2.66 5.40 -3.13
N ASP A 11 3.12 6.42 -2.39
CA ASP A 11 2.33 7.02 -1.32
C ASP A 11 1.01 7.63 -1.84
N GLY A 12 1.02 8.15 -3.08
CA GLY A 12 -0.19 8.67 -3.74
C GLY A 12 -1.25 7.59 -3.92
N GLN A 13 -0.85 6.42 -4.42
CA GLN A 13 -1.77 5.27 -4.61
C GLN A 13 -2.33 4.74 -3.29
N ILE A 14 -1.52 4.74 -2.22
CA ILE A 14 -2.02 4.38 -0.88
C ILE A 14 -3.07 5.38 -0.42
N ARG A 15 -2.83 6.69 -0.58
CA ARG A 15 -3.82 7.72 -0.22
C ARG A 15 -5.08 7.63 -1.08
N GLU A 16 -4.94 7.40 -2.37
CA GLU A 16 -6.05 7.21 -3.30
C GLU A 16 -6.92 6.02 -2.87
N ALA A 17 -6.32 4.87 -2.56
CA ALA A 17 -7.06 3.71 -2.04
C ALA A 17 -7.83 4.03 -0.75
N ILE A 18 -7.27 4.85 0.14
CA ILE A 18 -7.98 5.33 1.35
C ILE A 18 -9.15 6.23 0.97
N TYR A 19 -8.98 7.15 0.02
CA TYR A 19 -10.06 8.01 -0.47
C TYR A 19 -11.17 7.23 -1.20
N GLU A 20 -10.84 6.12 -1.85
CA GLU A 20 -11.79 5.19 -2.46
C GLU A 20 -12.57 4.36 -1.43
N GLY A 21 -12.20 4.44 -0.15
CA GLY A 21 -12.94 3.80 0.94
C GLY A 21 -12.21 2.65 1.63
N CYS A 22 -10.91 2.45 1.40
CA CYS A 22 -10.12 1.52 2.22
C CYS A 22 -10.04 2.05 3.65
N CYS A 23 -10.62 1.31 4.60
CA CYS A 23 -10.70 1.70 6.01
C CYS A 23 -9.63 1.03 6.89
N SER A 24 -8.88 0.08 6.32
CA SER A 24 -7.82 -0.63 7.03
C SER A 24 -6.60 -0.85 6.15
N TYR A 25 -5.45 -1.05 6.79
CA TYR A 25 -4.22 -1.46 6.11
C TYR A 25 -4.41 -2.74 5.28
N ARG A 26 -5.30 -3.65 5.74
CA ARG A 26 -5.60 -4.88 5.01
C ARG A 26 -6.27 -4.57 3.67
N ASP A 27 -7.25 -3.67 3.69
CA ASP A 27 -7.96 -3.25 2.47
C ASP A 27 -6.99 -2.55 1.51
N VAL A 28 -6.16 -1.63 2.01
CA VAL A 28 -5.12 -0.98 1.20
C VAL A 28 -4.16 -2.01 0.59
N ARG A 29 -3.77 -3.04 1.34
CA ARG A 29 -2.90 -4.13 0.86
C ARG A 29 -3.58 -5.00 -0.19
N GLU A 30 -4.86 -5.31 -0.04
CA GLU A 30 -5.61 -6.08 -1.02
C GLU A 30 -5.85 -5.28 -2.31
N THR A 31 -6.11 -3.98 -2.20
CA THR A 31 -6.35 -3.09 -3.35
C THR A 31 -5.08 -2.73 -4.11
N THR A 32 -3.99 -2.37 -3.40
CA THR A 32 -2.75 -1.87 -4.02
C THR A 32 -1.66 -2.94 -4.17
N GLY A 33 -1.80 -4.08 -3.50
CA GLY A 33 -0.75 -5.11 -3.41
C GLY A 33 0.42 -4.72 -2.49
N VAL A 34 0.37 -3.59 -1.77
CA VAL A 34 1.48 -3.16 -0.91
C VAL A 34 1.91 -4.25 0.09
N ALA A 35 3.21 -4.49 0.20
CA ALA A 35 3.80 -5.51 1.08
C ALA A 35 3.28 -6.95 0.84
N SER A 36 2.77 -7.28 -0.36
CA SER A 36 2.36 -8.64 -0.72
C SER A 36 3.53 -9.59 -1.01
N GLN A 37 4.68 -9.06 -1.43
CA GLN A 37 5.87 -9.86 -1.80
C GLN A 37 6.88 -10.00 -0.64
N CYS A 38 7.85 -9.08 -0.52
CA CYS A 38 8.93 -9.21 0.48
C CYS A 38 8.58 -8.70 1.88
N GLY A 39 7.46 -7.98 2.02
CA GLY A 39 6.97 -7.44 3.30
C GLY A 39 7.75 -6.25 3.90
N LYS A 40 8.94 -5.90 3.39
CA LYS A 40 9.83 -4.88 4.00
C LYS A 40 9.23 -3.49 4.12
N CYS A 41 8.32 -3.12 3.23
CA CYS A 41 7.63 -1.83 3.24
C CYS A 41 6.42 -1.77 4.17
N ALA A 42 6.04 -2.88 4.83
CA ALA A 42 4.84 -2.94 5.67
C ALA A 42 4.88 -1.93 6.82
N CYS A 43 6.04 -1.67 7.43
CA CYS A 43 6.18 -0.66 8.48
C CYS A 43 6.03 0.78 7.99
N VAL A 44 6.31 1.04 6.70
CA VAL A 44 6.19 2.36 6.08
C VAL A 44 4.76 2.60 5.57
N ALA A 45 4.08 1.53 5.15
CA ALA A 45 2.74 1.58 4.58
C ALA A 45 1.60 1.46 5.61
N LYS A 46 1.92 1.18 6.88
CA LYS A 46 0.96 0.97 7.98
C LYS A 46 0.54 2.28 8.64
#